data_AF-A0A1G0TJ76-F1
#
_entry.id   AF-A0A1G0TJ76-F1
#
_cell.length_a   1.000
_cell.length_b   1.000
_cell.length_c   1.000
_cell.angle_alpha   90.00
_cell.angle_beta   90.00
_cell.angle_gamma   90.00
#
_symmetry.space_group_name_H-M   'P 1'
#
loop_
_entity.id
_entity.type
_entity.pdbx_description
1 polymer ?
#
loop_
_entity_poly.entity_id
_entity_poly.type
_entity_poly.pdbx_seq_one_letter_code
_entity_poly.pdbx_strand_id
1 'polypeptide(L)'
;MGTKEKKLLGMPSWGLALLTAFVTSILLIVIASLLGSILPIDENISEGIAYIVFNILVAAACFFICKHDPKSVWYVPIIANIPGIFSAIVEPNFWITDLWIFIGIGWVLSVVASILGAIVGRRSVSLT
;
A
#
# COMPACT_ATOMS: atom_id res chain seq x y z
N MET A 1 -27.43 7.62 -17.71
CA MET A 1 -27.43 6.24 -17.20
C MET A 1 -26.30 6.13 -16.18
N GLY A 2 -26.63 6.26 -14.90
CA GLY A 2 -25.62 6.32 -13.82
C GLY A 2 -24.93 4.97 -13.68
N THR A 3 -23.63 4.91 -13.98
CA THR A 3 -22.79 3.75 -13.68
C THR A 3 -22.88 3.48 -12.18
N LYS A 4 -23.61 2.43 -11.78
CA LYS A 4 -23.57 1.91 -10.41
C LYS A 4 -22.11 1.62 -10.11
N GLU A 5 -21.48 2.43 -9.26
CA GLU A 5 -20.16 2.15 -8.73
C GLU A 5 -20.22 0.73 -8.17
N LYS A 6 -19.47 -0.18 -8.80
CA LYS A 6 -19.20 -1.44 -8.14
C LYS A 6 -18.40 -1.04 -6.92
N LYS A 7 -18.93 -1.29 -5.71
CA LYS A 7 -18.22 -1.04 -4.45
C LYS A 7 -17.56 -2.33 -4.01
N LEU A 8 -16.26 -2.30 -3.75
CA LEU A 8 -15.56 -3.48 -3.25
C LEU A 8 -15.86 -3.54 -1.75
N LEU A 9 -16.41 -4.65 -1.27
CA LEU A 9 -16.92 -4.78 0.12
C LEU A 9 -17.99 -3.76 0.52
N GLY A 10 -18.70 -3.14 -0.44
CA GLY A 10 -19.70 -2.10 -0.16
C GLY A 10 -19.12 -0.74 0.27
N MET A 11 -17.79 -0.60 0.33
CA MET A 11 -17.10 0.63 0.75
C MET A 11 -16.65 1.49 -0.43
N PRO A 12 -16.54 2.81 -0.24
CA PRO A 12 -15.87 3.69 -1.21
C PRO A 12 -14.36 3.45 -1.22
N SER A 13 -13.70 3.77 -2.34
CA SER A 13 -12.27 3.51 -2.57
C SER A 13 -11.36 4.20 -1.55
N TRP A 14 -11.70 5.40 -1.08
CA TRP A 14 -10.95 6.08 -0.03
C TRP A 14 -11.03 5.32 1.31
N GLY A 15 -12.18 4.72 1.62
CA GLY A 15 -12.38 3.93 2.84
C GLY A 15 -11.58 2.64 2.81
N LEU A 16 -11.51 1.99 1.65
CA LEU A 16 -10.66 0.82 1.43
C LEU A 16 -9.18 1.18 1.55
N ALA A 17 -8.75 2.32 0.99
CA ALA A 17 -7.37 2.77 1.11
C ALA A 17 -6.98 3.08 2.57
N LEU A 18 -7.88 3.68 3.36
CA LEU A 18 -7.68 3.88 4.80
C LEU A 18 -7.62 2.55 5.56
N LEU A 19 -8.50 1.61 5.22
CA LEU A 19 -8.48 0.27 5.80
C LEU A 19 -7.17 -0.45 5.48
N THR A 20 -6.68 -0.34 4.23
CA THR A 20 -5.36 -0.83 3.83
C THR A 20 -4.27 -0.20 4.68
N ALA A 21 -4.23 1.13 4.80
CA ALA A 21 -3.24 1.83 5.62
C ALA A 21 -3.25 1.34 7.08
N PHE A 22 -4.44 1.18 7.67
CA PHE A 22 -4.59 0.68 9.04
C PHE A 22 -4.09 -0.77 9.18
N VAL A 23 -4.59 -1.69 8.36
CA VAL A 23 -4.25 -3.11 8.43
C VAL A 23 -2.75 -3.33 8.18
N THR A 24 -2.20 -2.67 7.17
CA THR A 24 -0.77 -2.80 6.83
C THR A 24 0.14 -2.21 7.91
N SER A 25 -0.29 -1.17 8.63
CA SER A 25 0.44 -0.65 9.80
C SER A 25 0.51 -1.68 10.93
N ILE A 26 -0.61 -2.32 11.25
CA ILE A 26 -0.65 -3.38 12.27
C ILE A 26 0.24 -4.55 11.86
N LEU A 27 0.17 -4.97 10.60
CA LEU A 27 1.00 -6.05 10.08
C LEU A 27 2.49 -5.69 10.12
N LEU A 28 2.87 -4.45 9.80
CA LEU A 28 4.25 -3.99 9.87
C LEU A 28 4.80 -4.15 11.30
N ILE A 29 4.08 -3.66 12.31
CA ILE A 29 4.47 -3.76 13.72
C ILE A 29 4.59 -5.24 14.15
N VAL A 30 3.59 -6.04 13.81
CA VAL A 30 3.57 -7.47 14.16
C VAL A 30 4.71 -8.22 13.50
N ILE A 31 4.98 -8.01 12.21
CA ILE A 31 6.05 -8.69 11.48
C ILE A 31 7.42 -8.29 12.03
N ALA A 32 7.69 -7.00 12.22
CA ALA A 32 8.95 -6.55 12.79
C ALA A 32 9.21 -7.16 14.18
N SER A 33 8.18 -7.16 15.03
CA SER A 33 8.27 -7.69 16.40
C SER A 33 8.45 -9.22 16.43
N LEU A 34 7.72 -9.96 15.60
CA LEU A 34 7.83 -11.41 15.51
C LEU A 34 9.18 -11.85 14.92
N LEU A 35 9.63 -11.18 13.87
CA LEU A 35 10.91 -11.51 13.23
C LEU A 35 12.09 -11.25 14.17
N GLY A 36 12.11 -10.12 14.89
CA GLY A 36 13.17 -9.81 15.84
C GLY A 36 13.17 -10.70 17.11
N SER A 37 12.03 -11.28 17.48
CA SER A 37 11.92 -12.14 18.66
C SER A 37 12.13 -13.64 18.38
N ILE A 38 11.79 -14.11 17.16
CA ILE A 38 11.84 -15.53 16.80
C ILE A 38 13.13 -15.88 16.06
N LEU A 39 13.64 -14.97 15.24
CA LEU A 39 14.85 -15.20 14.44
C LEU A 39 16.01 -14.37 15.02
N PRO A 40 17.21 -14.96 15.21
CA PRO A 40 18.40 -14.23 15.62
C PRO A 40 18.99 -13.44 14.43
N ILE A 41 18.17 -12.61 13.80
CA ILE A 41 18.54 -11.73 12.70
C ILE A 41 18.73 -10.31 13.22
N ASP A 42 19.59 -9.57 12.53
CA ASP A 42 19.82 -8.16 12.81
C ASP A 42 18.51 -7.35 12.70
N GLU A 43 18.34 -6.37 13.59
CA GLU A 43 17.14 -5.53 13.67
C GLU A 43 16.88 -4.77 12.36
N ASN A 44 17.93 -4.31 11.68
CA ASN A 44 17.77 -3.62 10.40
C ASN A 44 17.27 -4.57 9.30
N ILE A 45 17.63 -5.85 9.37
CA ILE A 45 17.18 -6.87 8.41
C ILE A 45 15.70 -7.22 8.67
N SER A 46 15.31 -7.39 9.94
CA SER A 46 13.92 -7.70 10.28
C SER A 46 12.97 -6.55 9.89
N GLU A 47 13.37 -5.30 10.14
CA GLU A 47 12.65 -4.11 9.69
C GLU A 47 12.56 -4.03 8.17
N GLY A 48 13.68 -4.22 7.45
CA GLY A 48 13.70 -4.21 6.00
C GLY A 48 12.72 -5.22 5.39
N ILE A 49 12.66 -6.44 5.93
CA ILE A 49 11.70 -7.47 5.51
C ILE A 49 10.26 -7.00 5.79
N ALA A 50 9.99 -6.43 6.97
CA ALA A 50 8.66 -5.94 7.32
C ALA A 50 8.18 -4.85 6.34
N TYR A 51 9.06 -3.91 5.98
CA TYR A 51 8.78 -2.87 4.99
C TYR A 51 8.56 -3.42 3.59
N ILE A 52 9.31 -4.43 3.15
CA ILE A 52 9.09 -5.10 1.86
C ILE A 52 7.69 -5.73 1.81
N VAL A 53 7.30 -6.46 2.86
CA VAL A 53 5.97 -7.10 2.94
C VAL A 53 4.88 -6.03 2.94
N PHE A 54 5.04 -4.97 3.74
CA PHE A 54 4.15 -3.82 3.77
C PHE A 54 3.93 -3.24 2.36
N ASN A 55 5.02 -2.96 1.63
CA ASN A 55 4.96 -2.36 0.29
C ASN A 55 4.25 -3.25 -0.73
N ILE A 56 4.49 -4.56 -0.70
CA ILE A 56 3.81 -5.53 -1.59
C ILE A 56 2.30 -5.53 -1.31
N LEU A 57 1.89 -5.56 -0.05
CA LEU A 57 0.47 -5.54 0.34
C LEU A 57 -0.22 -4.24 -0.08
N VAL A 58 0.43 -3.09 0.14
CA VAL A 58 -0.08 -1.79 -0.28
C VAL A 58 -0.23 -1.72 -1.80
N ALA A 59 0.79 -2.15 -2.56
CA ALA A 59 0.73 -2.17 -4.01
C ALA A 59 -0.38 -3.08 -4.54
N ALA A 60 -0.53 -4.29 -3.98
CA ALA A 60 -1.61 -5.20 -4.33
C ALA A 60 -2.99 -4.58 -4.05
N ALA A 61 -3.17 -3.98 -2.88
CA ALA A 61 -4.41 -3.29 -2.54
C ALA A 61 -4.71 -2.13 -3.50
N CYS A 62 -3.71 -1.31 -3.83
CA CYS A 62 -3.85 -0.22 -4.81
C CYS A 62 -4.32 -0.75 -6.18
N PHE A 63 -3.75 -1.86 -6.65
CA PHE A 63 -4.19 -2.50 -7.89
C PHE A 63 -5.66 -2.91 -7.83
N PHE A 64 -6.08 -3.63 -6.79
CA PHE A 64 -7.45 -4.14 -6.71
C PHE A 64 -8.49 -3.03 -6.49
N ILE A 65 -8.19 -2.03 -5.66
CA ILE A 65 -9.07 -0.88 -5.46
C ILE A 65 -9.25 -0.12 -6.77
N CYS A 66 -8.16 0.22 -7.46
CA CYS A 66 -8.24 0.98 -8.71
C CYS A 66 -8.76 0.16 -9.89
N LYS A 67 -8.62 -1.16 -9.87
CA LYS A 67 -9.31 -2.05 -10.82
C LYS A 67 -10.83 -1.96 -10.66
N HIS A 68 -11.31 -1.80 -9.44
CA HIS A 68 -12.74 -1.73 -9.16
C HIS A 68 -13.32 -0.34 -9.36
N ASP A 69 -12.56 0.69 -8.99
CA ASP A 69 -12.87 2.10 -9.23
C ASP A 69 -11.68 2.82 -9.89
N PRO A 70 -11.61 2.84 -11.23
CA PRO A 70 -10.49 3.43 -11.97
C PRO A 70 -10.34 4.95 -11.86
N LYS A 71 -11.30 5.66 -11.27
CA LYS A 71 -11.21 7.10 -11.03
C LYS A 71 -10.34 7.41 -9.81
N SER A 72 -10.13 6.42 -8.95
CA SER A 72 -9.42 6.54 -7.68
C SER A 72 -7.89 6.52 -7.76
N VAL A 73 -7.34 6.32 -8.98
CA VAL A 73 -5.92 6.06 -9.26
C VAL A 73 -4.93 7.04 -8.63
N TRP A 74 -5.32 8.31 -8.47
CA TRP A 74 -4.44 9.37 -7.97
C TRP A 74 -4.43 9.51 -6.45
N TYR A 75 -5.54 9.21 -5.77
CA TYR A 75 -5.63 9.39 -4.32
C TYR A 75 -5.43 8.10 -3.54
N VAL A 76 -5.79 6.93 -4.10
CA VAL A 76 -5.61 5.63 -3.43
C VAL A 76 -4.15 5.35 -3.05
N PRO A 77 -3.15 5.47 -3.94
CA PRO A 77 -1.77 5.24 -3.54
C PRO A 77 -1.30 6.22 -2.47
N ILE A 78 -1.78 7.46 -2.45
CA ILE A 78 -1.43 8.43 -1.41
C ILE A 78 -2.00 8.01 -0.06
N ILE A 79 -3.30 7.69 0.00
CA ILE A 79 -3.99 7.31 1.24
C ILE A 79 -3.45 5.98 1.77
N ALA A 80 -3.28 4.98 0.91
CA ALA A 80 -2.83 3.65 1.32
C ALA A 80 -1.39 3.65 1.87
N ASN A 81 -0.56 4.63 1.46
CA ASN A 81 0.80 4.78 1.96
C ASN A 81 0.96 5.79 3.10
N ILE A 82 -0.12 6.27 3.73
CA ILE A 82 -0.03 7.12 4.93
C ILE A 82 1.00 6.60 5.97
N PRO A 83 1.10 5.29 6.26
CA PRO A 83 2.07 4.79 7.23
C PRO A 83 3.52 5.07 6.80
N GLY A 84 3.86 4.86 5.54
CA GLY A 84 5.20 5.17 5.00
C GLY A 84 5.51 6.66 4.98
N ILE A 85 4.49 7.51 4.73
CA ILE A 85 4.64 8.98 4.83
C ILE A 85 4.92 9.38 6.28
N PHE A 86 4.20 8.80 7.23
CA PHE A 86 4.43 9.08 8.64
C PHE A 86 5.83 8.64 9.06
N SER A 87 6.29 7.43 8.67
CA SER A 87 7.66 6.98 8.92
C SER A 87 8.69 7.99 8.42
N ALA A 88 8.51 8.56 7.23
CA ALA A 88 9.43 9.55 6.67
C ALA A 88 9.52 10.87 7.48
N ILE A 89 8.54 11.15 8.33
CA ILE A 89 8.46 12.35 9.18
C ILE A 89 8.93 12.07 10.60
N VAL A 90 8.54 10.91 11.16
CA VAL A 90 8.74 10.63 12.60
C VAL A 90 10.02 9.86 12.90
N GLU A 91 10.54 9.06 11.95
CA GLU A 91 11.74 8.26 12.16
C GLU A 91 13.00 9.11 11.89
N PRO A 92 13.81 9.45 12.91
CA PRO A 92 14.94 10.35 12.75
C PRO A 92 15.99 9.83 11.76
N ASN A 93 16.14 8.50 11.66
CA ASN A 93 17.15 7.87 10.82
C ASN A 93 16.65 7.57 9.41
N PHE A 94 15.39 7.88 9.09
CA PHE A 94 14.73 7.48 7.85
C PHE A 94 15.53 7.87 6.59
N TRP A 95 16.03 9.11 6.57
CA TRP A 95 16.75 9.68 5.43
C TRP A 95 18.24 9.34 5.41
N ILE A 96 18.73 8.69 6.47
CA ILE A 96 20.15 8.36 6.65
C ILE A 96 20.39 6.89 6.33
N THR A 97 19.44 6.01 6.66
CA THR A 97 19.52 4.56 6.44
C THR A 97 18.88 4.16 5.11
N ASP A 98 18.91 2.86 4.79
CA ASP A 98 18.29 2.32 3.57
C ASP A 98 16.74 2.33 3.61
N LEU A 99 16.13 2.75 4.72
CA LEU A 99 14.68 2.81 4.91
C LEU A 99 13.97 3.66 3.84
N TRP A 100 14.53 4.83 3.49
CA TRP A 100 13.94 5.67 2.45
C TRP A 100 13.94 5.00 1.07
N ILE A 101 14.91 4.12 0.79
CA ILE A 101 14.99 3.37 -0.47
C ILE A 101 13.82 2.38 -0.53
N PHE A 102 13.62 1.61 0.54
CA PHE A 102 12.53 0.64 0.61
C PHE A 102 11.15 1.32 0.48
N ILE A 103 10.91 2.39 1.23
CA ILE A 103 9.64 3.13 1.16
C ILE A 103 9.47 3.82 -0.19
N GLY A 104 10.52 4.43 -0.75
CA GLY A 104 10.49 5.10 -2.05
C GLY A 104 10.13 4.13 -3.18
N ILE A 105 10.77 2.95 -3.20
CA ILE A 105 10.44 1.88 -4.17
C ILE A 105 8.99 1.41 -3.96
N GLY A 106 8.56 1.21 -2.72
CA GLY A 106 7.19 0.85 -2.38
C GLY A 106 6.15 1.85 -2.90
N TRP A 107 6.44 3.14 -2.74
CA TRP A 107 5.62 4.22 -3.29
C TRP A 107 5.49 4.14 -4.80
N VAL A 108 6.60 4.01 -5.52
CA VAL A 108 6.60 3.86 -6.98
C VAL A 108 5.80 2.62 -7.39
N LEU A 109 6.00 1.49 -6.72
CA LEU A 109 5.25 0.25 -6.96
C LEU A 109 3.74 0.45 -6.76
N SER A 110 3.33 1.17 -5.72
CA SER A 110 1.92 1.43 -5.45
C SER A 110 1.24 2.30 -6.51
N VAL A 111 1.97 3.28 -7.06
CA VAL A 111 1.50 4.12 -8.18
C VAL A 111 1.41 3.31 -9.47
N VAL A 112 2.42 2.50 -9.78
CA VAL A 112 2.37 1.60 -10.95
C VAL A 112 1.20 0.63 -10.83
N ALA A 113 1.03 0.02 -9.65
CA ALA A 113 -0.05 -0.91 -9.39
C ALA A 113 -1.43 -0.25 -9.49
N SER A 114 -1.60 0.98 -8.98
CA SER A 114 -2.87 1.72 -9.11
C SER A 114 -3.19 2.02 -10.58
N ILE A 115 -2.20 2.43 -11.38
CA ILE A 115 -2.36 2.69 -12.81
C ILE A 115 -2.75 1.42 -13.56
N LEU A 116 -2.03 0.31 -13.34
CA LEU A 116 -2.35 -0.97 -13.96
C LEU A 116 -3.75 -1.45 -13.57
N GLY A 117 -4.12 -1.31 -12.30
CA GLY A 117 -5.46 -1.57 -11.80
C GLY A 117 -6.50 -0.78 -12.59
N ALA A 118 -6.34 0.53 -12.66
CA ALA A 118 -7.26 1.42 -13.38
C ALA A 118 -7.39 1.08 -14.87
N ILE A 119 -6.28 0.74 -15.55
CA ILE A 119 -6.30 0.30 -16.95
C ILE A 119 -7.12 -0.97 -17.11
N VAL A 120 -6.87 -1.98 -16.28
CA VAL A 120 -7.60 -3.25 -16.30
C VAL A 120 -9.09 -3.02 -16.02
N GLY A 121 -9.41 -2.21 -15.01
CA GLY A 121 -10.79 -1.87 -14.66
C GLY A 121 -11.58 -1.18 -15.78
N ARG A 122 -10.96 -0.21 -16.46
CA ARG A 122 -11.59 0.49 -17.60
C ARG A 122 -11.85 -0.45 -18.78
N ARG A 123 -10.91 -1.35 -19.08
CA ARG A 123 -11.08 -2.36 -20.14
C ARG A 123 -12.24 -3.31 -19.84
N SER A 124 -12.41 -3.72 -18.59
CA SER A 124 -13.52 -4.58 -18.18
C SER A 124 -14.89 -3.91 -18.30
N VAL A 125 -14.97 -2.58 -18.12
CA VAL A 125 -16.22 -1.83 -18.32
C VAL A 125 -16.54 -1.66 -19.81
N SER A 126 -15.53 -1.40 -20.64
CA SER A 126 -15.69 -1.17 -22.09
C SER A 126 -16.14 -2.40 -22.89
N LEU A 127 -16.04 -3.61 -22.33
CA LEU A 127 -16.42 -4.88 -22.97
C LEU A 127 -17.82 -5.37 -22.55
N THR A 128 -18.53 -4.61 -21.72
CA THR A 128 -19.91 -4.88 -21.25
C THR A 128 -20.85 -3.80 -21.72
#